data_AF-C0PN36-F1
#
_entry.id   AF-C0PN36-F1
#
_cell.length_a   1.000
_cell.length_b   1.000
_cell.length_c   1.000
_cell.angle_alpha   90.00
_cell.angle_beta   90.00
_cell.angle_gamma   90.00
#
_symmetry.space_group_name_H-M   'P 1'
#
loop_
_entity.id
_entity.type
_entity.pdbx_description
1 polymer ?
#
loop_
_entity_poly.entity_id
_entity_poly.type
_entity_poly.pdbx_seq_one_letter_code
_entity_poly.pdbx_strand_id
1 'polypeptide(L)' 'MQRVRYFTFVMLIRMVQEKIPRNTTFLMPSDRLLSRPFLSQVLEFLSRHSITVPLVFNYLIRLPNGTIVPSSHPPLG' A
#
# COMPACT_ATOMS: atom_id res chain seq x y z
N MET A 1 11.70 16.00 -13.43
CA MET A 1 11.02 14.95 -12.64
C MET A 1 9.58 14.82 -13.14
N GLN A 2 9.12 13.64 -13.57
CA GLN A 2 7.72 13.46 -13.97
C GLN A 2 6.83 13.53 -12.72
N ARG A 3 5.74 14.30 -12.77
CA ARG A 3 4.79 14.41 -11.66
C ARG A 3 4.03 13.09 -11.53
N VAL A 4 4.28 12.37 -10.43
CA VAL A 4 3.58 11.12 -10.13
C VAL A 4 2.15 11.43 -9.68
N ARG A 5 1.18 10.68 -10.19
CA ARG A 5 -0.24 10.77 -9.79
C ARG A 5 -0.62 9.49 -9.04
N TYR A 6 -1.50 9.63 -8.06
CA TYR A 6 -1.95 8.56 -7.16
C TYR A 6 -3.47 8.51 -7.02
N PHE A 7 -4.19 9.18 -7.93
CA PHE A 7 -5.64 9.36 -7.80
C PHE A 7 -6.36 8.01 -7.84
N THR A 8 -5.92 7.10 -8.70
CA THR A 8 -6.54 5.78 -8.84
C THR A 8 -6.43 4.99 -7.54
N PHE A 9 -5.25 4.99 -6.90
CA PHE A 9 -5.06 4.28 -5.63
C PHE A 9 -5.93 4.85 -4.52
N VAL A 10 -5.99 6.19 -4.41
CA VAL A 10 -6.86 6.87 -3.43
C VAL A 10 -8.33 6.56 -3.68
N MET A 11 -8.76 6.46 -4.94
CA MET A 11 -10.12 6.07 -5.30
C MET A 11 -10.45 4.65 -4.83
N LEU A 12 -9.53 3.70 -5.01
CA LEU A 12 -9.69 2.33 -4.52
C LEU A 12 -9.83 2.27 -2.98
N ILE A 13 -9.03 3.04 -2.25
CA ILE A 13 -9.15 3.18 -0.78
C ILE A 13 -10.55 3.66 -0.42
N ARG A 14 -11.05 4.73 -1.08
CA ARG A 14 -12.38 5.30 -0.79
C ARG A 14 -13.51 4.30 -1.01
N MET A 15 -13.41 3.43 -2.02
CA MET A 15 -14.44 2.43 -2.32
C MET A 15 -14.65 1.41 -1.20
N VAL A 16 -13.63 1.17 -0.36
CA VAL A 16 -13.68 0.14 0.68
C VAL A 16 -13.29 0.66 2.07
N GLN A 17 -13.36 1.98 2.27
CA GLN A 17 -12.84 2.67 3.47
C GLN A 17 -13.31 2.06 4.78
N GLU A 18 -14.59 1.69 4.89
CA GLU A 18 -15.18 1.09 6.10
C GLU A 18 -14.59 -0.28 6.47
N LYS A 19 -13.92 -0.94 5.52
CA LYS A 19 -13.28 -2.25 5.71
C LYS A 19 -11.79 -2.14 6.00
N ILE A 20 -11.22 -0.94 5.96
CA ILE A 20 -9.78 -0.71 6.15
C ILE A 20 -9.50 -0.61 7.65
N PRO A 21 -8.54 -1.39 8.20
CA PRO A 21 -8.14 -1.25 9.59
C PRO A 21 -7.65 0.16 9.93
N ARG A 22 -7.93 0.62 11.15
CA ARG A 22 -7.33 1.86 11.66
C ARG A 22 -5.81 1.73 11.72
N ASN A 23 -5.11 2.86 11.60
CA ASN A 23 -3.64 2.95 11.65
C ASN A 23 -2.92 2.19 10.52
N THR A 24 -3.56 2.07 9.36
CA THR A 24 -2.96 1.49 8.16
C THR A 24 -2.06 2.50 7.45
N THR A 25 -0.81 2.11 7.17
CA THR A 25 0.06 2.83 6.23
C THR A 25 -0.02 2.20 4.85
N PHE A 26 -0.28 3.00 3.82
CA PHE A 26 -0.35 2.53 2.43
C PHE A 26 0.92 2.84 1.65
N LEU A 27 1.44 1.83 0.96
CA LEU A 27 2.51 1.95 -0.03
C LEU A 27 1.88 2.14 -1.41
N MET A 28 1.66 3.39 -1.80
CA MET A 28 0.84 3.74 -2.95
C MET A 28 1.60 3.63 -4.28
N PRO A 29 1.28 2.66 -5.17
CA PRO A 29 1.74 2.67 -6.54
C PRO A 29 1.15 3.87 -7.29
N SER A 30 1.92 4.38 -8.26
CA SER A 30 1.45 5.44 -9.15
C SER A 30 0.36 4.98 -10.10
N ASP A 31 -0.44 5.91 -10.62
CA ASP A 31 -1.47 5.63 -11.63
C ASP A 31 -0.89 4.93 -12.88
N ARG A 32 0.37 5.19 -13.22
CA ARG A 32 1.07 4.51 -14.33
C ARG A 32 1.32 3.03 -14.03
N LEU A 33 1.57 2.65 -12.77
CA LEU A 33 1.74 1.24 -12.39
C LEU A 33 0.37 0.53 -12.32
N LEU A 34 -0.68 1.29 -12.00
CA LEU A 34 -2.06 0.80 -11.92
C LEU A 34 -2.77 0.68 -13.28
N SER A 35 -2.18 1.17 -14.37
CA SER A 35 -2.76 1.02 -15.72
C SER A 35 -2.70 -0.43 -16.23
N ARG A 36 -1.94 -1.30 -15.54
CA ARG A 36 -1.92 -2.74 -15.81
C ARG A 36 -3.09 -3.39 -15.08
N PRO A 37 -3.84 -4.30 -15.73
CA PRO A 37 -4.91 -5.01 -15.08
C PRO A 37 -4.37 -5.81 -13.88
N PHE A 38 -4.92 -5.56 -12.70
CA PHE A 38 -4.69 -6.37 -11.51
C PHE A 38 -5.77 -7.45 -11.43
N LEU A 39 -5.36 -8.71 -11.28
CA LEU A 39 -6.26 -9.87 -11.27
C LEU A 39 -6.95 -10.10 -9.91
N SER A 40 -6.54 -9.37 -8.87
CA SER A 40 -7.02 -9.53 -7.49
C SER A 40 -8.19 -8.60 -7.16
N GLN A 41 -9.05 -9.02 -6.24
CA GLN A 41 -10.12 -8.16 -5.71
C GLN A 41 -9.54 -6.92 -5.02
N VAL A 42 -10.30 -5.82 -4.97
CA VAL A 42 -9.82 -4.52 -4.46
C VAL A 42 -9.26 -4.62 -3.04
N LEU A 43 -9.91 -5.35 -2.13
CA LEU A 43 -9.43 -5.53 -0.76
C LEU A 43 -8.11 -6.30 -0.68
N GLU A 44 -7.98 -7.35 -1.48
CA GLU A 44 -6.75 -8.15 -1.55
C GLU A 44 -5.60 -7.33 -2.16
N PHE A 45 -5.91 -6.56 -3.21
CA PHE A 45 -4.95 -5.63 -3.80
C PHE A 45 -4.45 -4.61 -2.77
N LEU A 46 -5.37 -3.95 -2.06
CA LEU A 46 -5.01 -2.97 -1.04
C LEU A 46 -4.26 -3.60 0.15
N SER A 47 -4.58 -4.83 0.54
CA SER A 47 -3.92 -5.51 1.66
C SER A 47 -2.44 -5.75 1.39
N ARG A 48 -2.07 -6.14 0.15
CA ARG A 48 -0.68 -6.30 -0.30
C ARG A 48 0.11 -4.98 -0.33
N HIS A 49 -0.58 -3.86 -0.45
CA HIS A 49 0.01 -2.51 -0.44
C HIS A 49 -0.16 -1.79 0.91
N SER A 50 -0.42 -2.53 1.98
CA SER A 50 -0.69 -1.97 3.30
C SER A 50 0.20 -2.58 4.38
N ILE A 51 0.50 -1.77 5.38
CA ILE A 51 1.18 -2.14 6.62
C ILE A 51 0.24 -1.77 7.76
N THR A 52 -0.07 -2.71 8.65
CA THR A 52 -1.05 -2.52 9.74
C THR A 52 -0.56 -1.65 10.91
N VAL A 53 0.49 -0.85 10.70
CA VAL A 53 1.05 0.07 11.69
C VAL A 53 1.45 1.40 11.03
N PRO A 54 1.48 2.51 11.80
CA PRO A 54 2.03 3.78 11.34
C PRO A 54 3.52 3.63 11.03
N LEU A 55 3.90 3.87 9.78
CA LEU A 55 5.30 3.81 9.34
C LEU A 55 5.80 5.21 9.02
N VAL A 56 6.37 5.89 10.01
CA VAL A 56 6.89 7.25 9.87
C VAL A 56 8.26 7.21 9.23
N PHE A 57 8.51 8.08 8.24
CA PHE A 57 9.80 8.17 7.53
C PHE A 57 11.01 8.30 8.46
N ASN A 58 10.88 9.05 9.56
CA ASN A 58 11.94 9.23 10.55
C ASN A 58 12.35 7.93 11.28
N TYR A 59 11.47 6.93 11.30
CA TYR A 59 11.82 5.59 11.80
C TYR A 59 12.44 4.74 10.71
N LEU A 60 11.99 4.89 9.46
CA LEU A 60 12.55 4.16 8.31
C LEU A 60 14.03 4.45 8.08
N ILE A 61 14.48 5.69 8.26
CA ILE A 61 15.90 6.05 8.09
C ILE A 61 16.83 5.35 9.09
N ARG A 62 16.29 4.78 10.17
CA ARG A 62 17.05 4.04 11.18
C ARG A 62 17.11 2.55 10.89
N LEU A 63 16.28 2.05 9.96
CA LEU A 63 16.28 0.65 9.59
C LEU A 63 17.51 0.33 8.73
N PRO A 64 18.19 -0.80 8.96
CA PRO A 64 19.22 -1.28 8.06
C PRO A 64 18.69 -1.44 6.63
N ASN A 65 19.53 -1.18 5.64
CA ASN A 65 19.20 -1.47 4.25
C ASN A 65 18.84 -2.95 4.08
N GLY A 66 17.80 -3.23 3.29
CA GLY A 66 17.29 -4.59 3.09
C GLY A 66 16.33 -5.09 4.18
N THR A 67 15.95 -4.24 5.15
CA THR A 67 14.90 -4.59 6.11
C THR A 67 13.60 -4.93 5.38
N ILE A 68 13.04 -6.11 5.68
CA ILE A 68 11.73 -6.55 5.18
C ILE A 68 10.65 -6.00 6.11
N VAL A 69 9.69 -5.27 5.57
CA VAL A 69 8.56 -4.73 6.32
C VAL A 69 7.35 -5.66 6.11
N PRO A 70 6.65 -6.09 7.17
CA PRO A 70 5.49 -6.96 7.02
C PRO A 70 4.35 -6.22 6.31
N SER A 71 3.82 -6.82 5.25
CA SER A 71 2.57 -6.39 4.64
C SER A 71 1.38 -7.04 5.34
N SER A 72 0.19 -6.45 5.24
CA SER A 72 -1.05 -7.05 5.76
C SER A 72 -1.47 -8.32 5.01
N HIS A 73 -0.80 -8.67 3.91
CA HIS A 73 -0.98 -9.93 3.23
C HIS A 73 -0.06 -10.99 3.86
N PRO A 74 -0.61 -12.10 4.40
CA PRO A 74 0.23 -13.16 4.94
C PRO A 74 1.09 -13.78 3.83
N PRO A 75 2.35 -14.17 4.12
CA PRO A 75 3.14 -14.95 3.18
C PRO A 75 2.38 -16.25 2.89
N LEU A 76 2.26 -16.61 1.61
CA LEU A 76 1.70 -17.89 1.20
C LEU A 76 2.54 -18.99 1.85
N GLY A 77 1.91 -19.78 2.73
CA GLY A 77 2.45 -21.03 3.25
C GLY A 77 2.21 -22.18 2.28
#